data_AF-A0A8T7EVB0-F1
#
_entry.id   AF-A0A8T7EVB0-F1
#
_cell.length_a   1.000
_cell.length_b   1.000
_cell.length_c   1.000
_cell.angle_alpha   90.00
_cell.angle_beta   90.00
_cell.angle_gamma   90.00
#
_symmetry.space_group_name_H-M   'P 1'
#
loop_
_entity.id
_entity.type
_entity.pdbx_description
1 polymer ?
#
loop_
_entity_poly.entity_id
_entity_poly.type
_entity_poly.pdbx_seq_one_letter_code
_entity_poly.pdbx_strand_id
1 'polypeptide(L)' 'MVQETYEIRLRNRKDSETVEIRVPERLFRWRNWQILNSSHPYEQLDSSTIEFRVEVPPQGETVITYTVQYAFNQ' A
#
# COMPACT_ATOMS: atom_id res chain seq x y z
N MET A 1 14.46 -4.52 15.24
CA MET A 1 13.42 -4.00 14.34
C MET A 1 13.78 -4.39 12.92
N VAL A 2 12.79 -4.58 12.04
CA VAL A 2 12.99 -4.87 10.61
C VAL A 2 12.27 -3.81 9.82
N GLN A 3 12.88 -3.29 8.77
CA GLN A 3 12.24 -2.34 7.85
C GLN A 3 12.15 -2.97 6.47
N GLU A 4 11.02 -2.75 5.81
CA GLU A 4 10.79 -3.18 4.44
C GLU A 4 10.18 -2.04 3.65
N THR A 5 10.71 -1.83 2.45
CA THR A 5 10.17 -0.87 1.49
C THR A 5 9.57 -1.64 0.33
N TYR A 6 8.33 -1.29 0.00
CA TYR A 6 7.58 -1.87 -1.10
C TYR A 6 7.35 -0.81 -2.18
N GLU A 7 7.38 -1.25 -3.43
CA GLU A 7 6.98 -0.47 -4.60
C GLU A 7 5.96 -1.29 -5.40
N ILE A 8 4.76 -0.76 -5.55
CA ILE A 8 3.63 -1.43 -6.18
C ILE A 8 3.22 -0.58 -7.39
N ARG A 9 3.38 -1.16 -8.58
CA ARG A 9 2.96 -0.51 -9.85
C ARG A 9 1.56 -0.97 -10.23
N LEU A 10 0.65 -0.01 -10.37
CA LEU A 10 -0.72 -0.21 -10.78
C LEU A 10 -0.92 0.35 -12.18
N ARG A 11 -1.42 -0.46 -13.11
CA ARG A 11 -1.65 -0.04 -14.49
C ARG A 11 -3.11 -0.26 -14.88
N ASN A 12 -3.76 0.79 -15.34
CA ASN A 12 -5.08 0.71 -15.95
C ASN A 12 -4.92 0.54 -17.47
N ARG A 13 -5.46 -0.57 -18.01
CA ARG A 13 -5.43 -0.86 -19.46
C ARG A 13 -6.74 -0.53 -20.17
N LYS A 14 -7.70 0.10 -19.49
CA LYS A 14 -8.92 0.59 -20.13
C LYS A 14 -8.59 1.80 -20.99
N ASP A 15 -9.32 1.95 -22.09
CA ASP A 15 -9.09 3.00 -23.07
C ASP A 15 -9.62 4.37 -22.63
N SER A 16 -10.71 4.41 -21.84
CA SER A 16 -11.44 5.66 -21.60
C SER A 16 -11.97 5.86 -20.18
N GLU A 17 -11.82 4.88 -19.28
CA GLU A 17 -12.38 4.96 -17.91
C GLU A 17 -11.27 4.92 -16.84
N THR A 18 -11.28 5.91 -15.94
CA THR A 18 -10.48 5.89 -14.70
C THR A 18 -11.05 4.84 -13.76
N VAL A 19 -10.18 4.05 -13.12
CA VAL A 19 -10.60 3.04 -12.15
C VAL A 19 -10.00 3.32 -10.78
N GLU A 20 -10.78 3.09 -9.73
CA GLU A 20 -10.23 2.94 -8.38
C GLU A 20 -9.71 1.52 -8.23
N ILE A 21 -8.44 1.38 -7.86
CA ILE A 21 -7.81 0.11 -7.51
C ILE A 21 -7.62 0.07 -6.00
N ARG A 22 -8.11 -1.01 -5.39
CA ARG A 22 -7.90 -1.32 -3.97
C ARG A 22 -6.69 -2.23 -3.83
N VAL A 23 -5.76 -1.87 -2.95
CA VAL A 23 -4.53 -2.64 -2.68
C VAL A 23 -4.47 -2.96 -1.18
N PRO A 24 -5.00 -4.12 -0.75
CA PRO A 24 -4.90 -4.57 0.63
C PRO A 24 -3.54 -5.22 0.89
N GLU A 25 -2.71 -4.57 1.71
CA GLU A 25 -1.39 -5.07 2.11
C GLU A 25 -1.46 -5.73 3.49
N ARG A 26 -0.99 -6.99 3.56
CA ARG A 26 -0.92 -7.75 4.81
C ARG A 26 0.44 -7.57 5.47
N LEU A 27 0.46 -7.00 6.67
CA LEU A 27 1.65 -6.71 7.44
C LEU A 27 2.03 -7.92 8.31
N PHE A 28 2.52 -8.98 7.67
CA PHE A 28 2.53 -10.34 8.23
C PHE A 28 3.70 -10.66 9.17
N ARG A 29 4.75 -9.83 9.27
CA ARG A 29 5.95 -10.22 10.03
C ARG A 29 5.70 -10.27 11.54
N TRP A 30 5.23 -9.18 12.13
CA TRP A 30 4.93 -9.07 13.57
C TRP A 30 3.72 -8.15 13.82
N ARG A 31 3.06 -8.33 14.97
CA ARG A 31 1.88 -7.52 15.36
C ARG A 31 2.21 -6.05 15.63
N ASN A 32 3.44 -5.76 16.07
CA ASN A 32 3.89 -4.39 16.29
C ASN A 32 4.51 -3.86 15.00
N TRP A 33 3.79 -2.98 14.31
CA TRP A 33 4.27 -2.33 13.09
C TRP A 33 3.90 -0.85 13.08
N GLN A 34 4.65 -0.07 12.31
CA GLN A 34 4.32 1.30 11.95
C GLN A 34 4.72 1.56 10.50
N ILE A 35 3.91 2.34 9.78
CA ILE A 35 4.29 2.86 8.47
C ILE A 35 5.15 4.11 8.70
N LEU A 36 6.41 4.07 8.26
CA LEU A 36 7.33 5.18 8.41
C LEU A 36 7.15 6.24 7.33
N ASN A 37 6.89 5.79 6.11
CA ASN A 37 6.67 6.64 4.94
C ASN A 37 5.61 6.01 4.05
N SER A 38 4.79 6.85 3.42
CA SER A 38 3.84 6.43 2.40
C SER A 38 3.67 7.53 1.36
N SER A 39 3.71 7.15 0.08
CA SER A 39 3.42 8.04 -1.05
C SER A 39 1.92 8.33 -1.22
N HIS A 40 1.06 7.48 -0.65
CA HIS A 40 -0.39 7.54 -0.81
C HIS A 40 -1.09 7.40 0.54
N PRO A 41 -2.30 7.96 0.72
CA PRO A 41 -3.10 7.69 1.90
C PRO A 41 -3.47 6.21 1.96
N TYR A 42 -3.52 5.66 3.17
CA TYR A 42 -4.00 4.31 3.44
C TYR A 42 -4.96 4.32 4.62
N GLU A 43 -5.83 3.32 4.66
CA GLU A 43 -6.70 3.04 5.81
C GLU A 43 -6.22 1.77 6.50
N GLN A 44 -6.21 1.76 7.84
CA GLN A 44 -6.01 0.52 8.60
C GLN A 44 -7.35 -0.21 8.70
N LEU A 45 -7.46 -1.35 8.03
CA LEU A 45 -8.70 -2.15 8.05
C LEU A 45 -8.79 -3.04 9.30
N ASP A 46 -7.64 -3.57 9.74
CA ASP A 46 -7.51 -4.38 10.95
C ASP A 46 -6.09 -4.30 11.54
N SER A 47 -5.80 -5.10 12.57
CA SER A 47 -4.50 -5.09 13.27
C SER A 47 -3.30 -5.51 12.43
N SER A 48 -3.53 -6.06 11.23
CA SER A 48 -2.52 -6.60 10.33
C SER A 48 -2.71 -6.20 8.86
N THR A 49 -3.71 -5.38 8.54
CA THR A 49 -4.04 -5.02 7.15
C THR A 49 -4.17 -3.52 6.99
N ILE A 50 -3.46 -2.97 6.00
CA ILE A 50 -3.72 -1.62 5.48
C ILE A 50 -4.27 -1.73 4.06
N GLU A 51 -5.04 -0.74 3.61
CA GLU A 51 -5.54 -0.66 2.26
C GLU A 51 -5.24 0.69 1.64
N PHE A 52 -4.67 0.67 0.44
CA PHE A 52 -4.60 1.84 -0.44
C PHE A 52 -5.79 1.83 -1.41
N ARG A 53 -6.35 3.01 -1.66
CA ARG A 53 -7.35 3.25 -2.71
C ARG A 53 -6.82 4.30 -3.64
N VAL A 54 -6.56 3.92 -4.89
CA VAL A 54 -5.86 4.77 -5.85
C VAL A 54 -6.61 4.80 -7.15
N GLU A 55 -6.93 6.00 -7.61
CA GLU A 55 -7.44 6.23 -8.96
C GLU A 55 -6.30 6.11 -9.97
N VAL A 56 -6.51 5.31 -11.02
CA VAL A 56 -5.57 5.16 -12.12
C VAL A 56 -6.28 5.56 -13.42
N PRO A 57 -5.86 6.67 -14.07
CA PRO A 57 -6.45 7.12 -15.33
C PRO A 57 -6.37 6.07 -16.45
N PRO A 58 -7.19 6.18 -17.51
CA PRO A 58 -7.14 5.27 -18.65
C PRO A 58 -5.75 5.23 -19.28
N GLN A 59 -5.28 4.03 -19.64
CA GLN A 59 -3.92 3.78 -20.13
C GLN A 59 -2.79 4.25 -19.20
N GLY A 60 -3.12 4.68 -17.97
CA GLY A 60 -2.20 5.27 -17.01
C GLY A 60 -1.53 4.26 -16.09
N GLU A 61 -0.50 4.73 -15.39
CA GLU A 61 0.20 4.01 -14.34
C GLU A 61 0.30 4.89 -13.10
N THR A 62 0.08 4.30 -11.93
CA THR A 62 0.34 4.91 -10.62
C THR A 62 1.24 3.98 -9.82
N VAL A 63 2.21 4.53 -9.10
CA VAL A 63 3.16 3.76 -8.29
C VAL A 63 2.99 4.11 -6.82
N ILE A 64 2.64 3.12 -6.00
CA ILE A 64 2.59 3.24 -4.55
C ILE A 64 3.93 2.79 -4.00
N THR A 65 4.60 3.66 -3.25
CA THR A 65 5.73 3.31 -2.39
C THR A 65 5.37 3.51 -0.92
N TYR A 66 5.77 2.56 -0.07
CA TYR A 66 5.68 2.72 1.38
C TYR A 66 6.79 1.94 2.09
N THR A 67 7.11 2.36 3.31
CA THR A 67 8.06 1.66 4.20
C THR A 67 7.36 1.29 5.49
N VAL A 68 7.34 -0.01 5.82
CA VAL A 68 6.86 -0.53 7.10
C VAL A 68 8.05 -0.90 7.98
N GLN A 69 7.95 -0.55 9.27
CA GLN A 69 8.86 -1.01 10.30
C GLN A 69 8.13 -1.96 11.24
N TYR A 70 8.69 -3.14 11.44
CA TYR A 70 8.23 -4.12 12.41
C TYR A 70 9.13 -4.14 13.64
N ALA A 71 8.53 -4.20 14.82
CA ALA A 71 9.22 -4.35 16.10
C ALA A 71 8.94 -5.74 16.69
N PHE A 72 10.00 -6.40 17.18
CA PHE A 72 9.93 -7.75 17.74
C PHE A 72 9.42 -7.75 19.20
N ASN A 73 9.56 -6.64 19.94
CA ASN A 73 9.23 -6.53 21.36
C ASN A 73 8.33 -5.32 21.65
N GLN A 74 7.43 -5.47 22.63
CA GLN A 74 6.91 -4.37 23.47
C GLN A 74 7.75 -4.30 24.74
#